data_AF-A0A2E8L9Q6-F1
#
_entry.id   AF-A0A2E8L9Q6-F1
#
_cell.length_a   1.000
_cell.length_b   1.000
_cell.length_c   1.000
_cell.angle_alpha   90.00
_cell.angle_beta   90.00
_cell.angle_gamma   90.00
#
_symmetry.space_group_name_H-M   'P 1'
#
loop_
_entity.id
_entity.type
_entity.pdbx_description
1 polymer ?
#
loop_
_entity_poly.entity_id
_entity_poly.type
_entity_poly.pdbx_seq_one_letter_code
_entity_poly.pdbx_strand_id
1 'polypeptide(L)'
;MFETPRPTVRFRRFRFGRATRQLDRAANVMDLRAIAKRRLPGGVFDYIDGAAEDERSLARSMTAIADIEFKPRVLRDVSELATDIRDRKVNAIERTSPDVVASANPGCSMRLAAGGVETIHPMQLIDRALADAGLTARP
;
A
#
# COMPACT_ATOMS: atom_id res chain seq x y z
N MET A 1 -27.45 -21.01 -21.43
CA MET A 1 -26.33 -21.94 -21.18
C MET A 1 -25.68 -21.47 -19.88
N PHE A 2 -25.93 -22.14 -18.76
CA PHE A 2 -25.39 -21.73 -17.46
C PHE A 2 -23.98 -22.29 -17.31
N GLU A 3 -22.97 -21.41 -17.25
CA GLU A 3 -21.61 -21.80 -16.89
C GLU A 3 -21.60 -22.38 -15.47
N THR A 4 -20.88 -23.49 -15.29
CA THR A 4 -20.72 -24.13 -13.97
C THR A 4 -20.10 -23.12 -12.99
N PRO A 5 -20.75 -22.81 -11.85
CA PRO A 5 -20.18 -21.88 -10.89
C PRO A 5 -18.85 -22.41 -10.39
N ARG A 6 -17.81 -21.57 -10.43
CA ARG A 6 -16.48 -21.89 -9.89
C ARG A 6 -16.65 -22.36 -8.43
N PRO A 7 -15.90 -23.38 -7.98
CA PRO A 7 -16.03 -23.88 -6.61
C PRO A 7 -15.78 -22.74 -5.61
N THR A 8 -16.82 -22.39 -4.85
CA THR A 8 -16.83 -21.31 -3.85
C THR A 8 -15.91 -21.63 -2.67
N VAL A 9 -15.63 -22.92 -2.44
CA VAL A 9 -14.77 -23.38 -1.36
C VAL A 9 -13.43 -23.81 -1.95
N ARG A 10 -12.36 -23.10 -1.57
CA ARG A 10 -10.98 -23.54 -1.79
C ARG A 10 -10.36 -23.92 -0.46
N PHE A 11 -9.91 -25.17 -0.35
CA PHE A 11 -9.12 -25.59 0.80
C PHE A 11 -7.77 -24.87 0.80
N ARG A 12 -7.40 -24.30 1.96
CA ARG A 12 -6.07 -23.69 2.10
C ARG A 12 -5.01 -24.78 2.01
N ARG A 13 -3.99 -24.52 1.18
CA ARG A 13 -2.84 -25.40 1.07
C ARG A 13 -2.13 -25.48 2.42
N PHE A 14 -1.81 -26.70 2.88
CA PHE A 14 -1.04 -26.87 4.11
C PHE A 14 0.34 -26.23 3.94
N ARG A 15 0.72 -25.36 4.87
CA ARG A 15 2.00 -24.63 4.85
C ARG A 15 2.81 -25.06 6.06
N PHE A 16 4.04 -25.52 5.84
CA PHE A 16 4.87 -26.11 6.89
C PHE A 16 5.53 -25.07 7.82
N GLY A 17 5.70 -23.82 7.40
CA GLY A 17 6.32 -22.75 8.21
C GLY A 17 5.32 -21.99 9.11
N ARG A 18 5.64 -21.84 10.41
CA ARG A 18 4.83 -21.04 11.37
C ARG A 18 4.67 -19.59 10.90
N ALA A 19 5.73 -18.99 10.36
CA ALA A 19 5.70 -17.64 9.80
C ALA A 19 4.74 -17.52 8.63
N THR A 20 4.90 -18.38 7.63
CA THR A 20 4.03 -18.40 6.45
C THR A 20 2.57 -18.64 6.84
N ARG A 21 2.30 -19.55 7.78
CA ARG A 21 0.93 -19.79 8.29
C ARG A 21 0.33 -18.57 8.99
N GLN A 22 1.12 -17.84 9.77
CA GLN A 22 0.66 -16.62 10.45
C GLN A 22 0.37 -15.51 9.44
N LEU A 23 1.28 -15.29 8.49
CA LEU A 23 1.10 -14.28 7.44
C LEU A 23 -0.10 -14.60 6.53
N ASP A 24 -0.25 -15.85 6.10
CA ASP A 24 -1.40 -16.28 5.28
C ASP A 24 -2.73 -16.12 6.06
N ARG A 25 -2.72 -16.01 7.40
CA ARG A 25 -3.92 -15.82 8.22
C ARG A 25 -4.27 -14.36 8.45
N ALA A 26 -3.36 -13.43 8.20
CA ALA A 26 -3.65 -12.01 8.35
C ALA A 26 -4.68 -11.58 7.30
N ALA A 27 -5.82 -11.07 7.75
CA ALA A 27 -6.88 -10.57 6.88
C ALA A 27 -6.76 -9.06 6.64
N ASN A 28 -6.08 -8.34 7.54
CA ASN A 28 -5.89 -6.91 7.47
C ASN A 28 -4.52 -6.47 8.01
N VAL A 29 -4.24 -5.18 7.90
CA VAL A 29 -2.97 -4.58 8.35
C VAL A 29 -2.78 -4.67 9.87
N MET A 30 -3.86 -4.66 10.66
CA MET A 30 -3.77 -4.78 12.12
C MET A 30 -3.31 -6.18 12.56
N ASP A 31 -3.70 -7.23 11.84
CA ASP A 31 -3.17 -8.57 12.06
C ASP A 31 -1.66 -8.64 11.80
N LEU A 32 -1.21 -7.98 10.72
CA LEU A 32 0.22 -7.88 10.39
C LEU A 32 0.98 -7.12 11.48
N ARG A 33 0.43 -6.00 11.98
CA ARG A 33 0.99 -5.24 13.11
C ARG A 33 1.13 -6.12 14.35
N ALA A 34 0.09 -6.91 14.69
CA ALA A 34 0.13 -7.81 15.84
C ALA A 34 1.16 -8.95 15.69
N ILE A 35 1.35 -9.47 14.47
CA ILE A 35 2.41 -10.45 14.18
C ILE A 35 3.78 -9.81 14.33
N ALA A 36 3.98 -8.59 13.81
CA ALA A 36 5.23 -7.84 13.91
C ALA A 36 5.59 -7.55 15.38
N LYS A 37 4.64 -7.08 16.20
CA LYS A 37 4.84 -6.80 17.63
C LYS A 37 5.35 -8.00 18.42
N ARG A 38 4.93 -9.22 18.06
CA ARG A 38 5.37 -10.46 18.73
C ARG A 38 6.74 -10.96 18.25
N ARG A 39 7.26 -10.45 17.14
CA ARG A 39 8.44 -11.00 16.46
C ARG A 39 9.63 -10.07 16.48
N LEU A 40 9.39 -8.76 16.43
CA LEU A 40 10.45 -7.76 16.39
C LEU A 40 10.93 -7.46 17.82
N PRO A 41 12.23 -7.18 18.01
CA PRO A 41 12.71 -6.54 19.24
C PRO A 41 11.95 -5.23 19.50
N GLY A 42 11.70 -4.91 20.77
CA GLY A 42 10.88 -3.75 21.17
C GLY A 42 11.29 -2.46 20.48
N GLY A 43 12.56 -2.07 20.56
CA GLY A 43 13.03 -0.82 19.91
C GLY A 43 12.89 -0.79 18.39
N VAL A 44 12.97 -1.94 17.71
CA VAL A 44 12.74 -2.03 16.26
C VAL A 44 11.25 -1.87 15.93
N PHE A 45 10.39 -2.50 16.73
CA PHE A 45 8.95 -2.35 16.59
C PHE A 45 8.52 -0.91 16.84
N ASP A 46 8.96 -0.31 17.94
CA ASP A 46 8.59 1.05 18.34
C ASP A 46 9.08 2.09 17.32
N TYR A 47 10.24 1.89 16.71
CA TYR A 47 10.73 2.75 15.63
C TYR A 47 9.82 2.72 14.39
N ILE A 48 9.24 1.56 14.05
CA ILE A 48 8.39 1.39 12.87
C ILE A 48 6.94 1.79 13.14
N ASP A 49 6.44 1.44 14.33
CA ASP A 49 5.03 1.55 14.71
C ASP A 49 4.69 2.87 15.42
N GLY A 50 5.70 3.51 16.01
CA GLY A 50 5.57 4.73 16.79
C GLY A 50 5.32 5.96 15.94
N ALA A 51 4.72 6.97 16.56
CA ALA A 51 4.57 8.30 15.99
C ALA A 51 5.35 9.34 16.80
N ALA A 52 5.32 10.60 16.35
CA ALA A 52 6.02 11.68 17.02
C ALA A 52 5.46 11.91 18.44
N GLU A 53 6.38 12.11 19.39
CA GLU A 53 6.10 12.52 20.78
C GLU A 53 5.02 11.67 21.47
N ASP A 54 3.90 12.28 21.84
CA ASP A 54 2.79 11.68 22.57
C ASP A 54 1.75 11.01 21.64
N GLU A 55 2.08 10.88 20.36
CA GLU A 55 1.29 10.22 19.31
C GLU A 55 -0.11 10.79 19.09
N ARG A 56 -0.39 12.02 19.57
CA ARG A 56 -1.73 12.63 19.41
C ARG A 56 -2.14 12.81 17.97
N SER A 57 -1.20 13.13 17.09
CA SER A 57 -1.47 13.26 15.64
C SER A 57 -1.87 11.94 15.01
N LEU A 58 -1.28 10.82 15.44
CA LEU A 58 -1.65 9.49 14.98
C LEU A 58 -3.08 9.16 15.44
N ALA A 59 -3.37 9.35 16.73
CA ALA A 59 -4.69 9.10 17.29
C ALA A 59 -5.78 9.94 16.58
N ARG A 60 -5.54 11.24 16.41
CA ARG A 60 -6.46 12.14 15.70
C ARG A 60 -6.71 11.71 14.26
N SER A 61 -5.66 11.30 13.54
CA SER A 61 -5.78 10.85 12.15
C SER A 61 -6.64 9.60 12.04
N MET A 62 -6.46 8.65 12.96
CA MET A 62 -7.26 7.43 13.00
C MET A 62 -8.72 7.71 13.33
N THR A 63 -8.99 8.56 14.32
CA THR A 63 -10.37 8.98 14.67
C THR A 63 -11.04 9.69 13.49
N ALA A 64 -10.35 10.63 12.84
CA ALA A 64 -10.90 11.37 11.71
C ALA A 64 -11.32 10.46 10.54
N ILE A 65 -10.60 9.37 10.29
CA ILE A 65 -10.99 8.38 9.28
C ILE A 65 -12.16 7.52 9.77
N ALA A 66 -12.14 7.11 11.04
CA ALA A 66 -13.18 6.28 11.63
C ALA A 66 -14.56 6.97 11.65
N ASP A 67 -14.57 8.30 11.76
CA ASP A 67 -15.79 9.12 11.77
C ASP A 67 -16.44 9.29 10.37
N ILE A 68 -15.79 8.80 9.30
CA ILE A 68 -16.31 8.89 7.93
C ILE A 68 -17.24 7.71 7.65
N GLU A 69 -18.51 8.01 7.34
CA GLU A 69 -19.49 7.02 6.92
C GLU A 69 -19.63 6.95 5.39
N PHE A 70 -19.58 5.74 4.83
CA PHE A 70 -19.94 5.52 3.43
C PHE A 70 -21.46 5.46 3.26
N LYS A 71 -21.99 6.17 2.27
CA LYS A 71 -23.38 6.03 1.81
C LYS A 71 -23.39 5.27 0.47
N PRO A 72 -23.55 3.93 0.46
CA PRO A 72 -23.45 3.15 -0.76
C PRO A 72 -24.59 3.50 -1.71
N ARG A 73 -24.29 3.68 -3.00
CA ARG A 73 -25.28 3.87 -4.06
C ARG A 73 -25.44 2.55 -4.82
N VAL A 74 -26.64 1.99 -4.79
CA VAL A 74 -26.98 0.72 -5.45
C VAL A 74 -27.33 0.90 -6.92
N LEU A 75 -27.34 -0.20 -7.68
CA LEU A 75 -27.70 -0.24 -9.11
C LEU A 75 -26.85 0.72 -9.96
N ARG A 76 -25.57 0.88 -9.61
CA ARG A 76 -24.58 1.61 -10.41
C ARG A 76 -23.63 0.61 -11.02
N ASP A 77 -23.48 0.68 -12.34
CA ASP A 77 -22.41 -0.04 -13.01
C ASP A 77 -21.06 0.55 -12.60
N VAL A 78 -20.20 -0.30 -12.04
CA VAL A 78 -18.85 0.05 -11.57
C VAL A 78 -17.80 -0.88 -12.18
N SER A 79 -18.15 -1.64 -13.21
CA SER A 79 -17.28 -2.61 -13.89
C SER A 79 -15.98 -1.97 -14.38
N GLU A 80 -16.07 -0.74 -14.93
CA GLU A 80 -14.92 -0.01 -15.48
C GLU A 80 -14.40 1.12 -14.59
N LEU A 81 -15.01 1.36 -13.43
CA LEU A 81 -14.70 2.54 -12.60
C LEU A 81 -13.23 2.60 -12.17
N ALA A 82 -12.61 1.44 -11.90
CA ALA A 82 -11.20 1.37 -11.53
C ALA A 82 -10.27 1.81 -12.67
N THR A 83 -10.60 1.45 -13.91
CA THR A 83 -9.93 1.86 -15.14
C THR A 83 -10.11 3.35 -15.35
N ASP A 84 -11.33 3.85 -15.30
CA ASP A 84 -11.63 5.28 -15.47
C ASP A 84 -10.87 6.17 -14.50
N ILE A 85 -10.82 5.78 -13.21
CA ILE A 85 -10.09 6.54 -12.19
C ILE A 85 -8.58 6.52 -12.44
N ARG A 86 -8.03 5.38 -12.88
CA ARG A 86 -6.61 5.27 -13.23
C ARG A 86 -6.29 6.19 -14.40
N ASP A 87 -7.07 6.12 -15.48
CA ASP A 87 -6.79 6.87 -16.71
C ASP A 87 -6.92 8.38 -16.48
N ARG A 88 -7.87 8.82 -15.64
CA ARG A 88 -7.93 10.23 -15.17
C ARG A 88 -6.65 10.68 -14.48
N LYS A 89 -6.02 9.79 -13.70
CA LYS A 89 -4.78 10.08 -12.98
C LYS A 89 -3.58 10.12 -13.92
N VAL A 90 -3.51 9.19 -14.87
CA VAL A 90 -2.48 9.18 -15.93
C VAL A 90 -2.56 10.46 -16.77
N ASN A 91 -3.76 10.80 -17.26
CA ASN A 91 -3.98 12.04 -18.01
C ASN A 91 -3.58 13.30 -17.23
N ALA A 92 -3.75 13.31 -15.90
CA ALA A 92 -3.33 14.43 -15.07
C ALA A 92 -1.81 14.56 -15.00
N ILE A 93 -1.10 13.44 -14.88
CA ILE A 93 0.36 13.39 -14.88
C ILE A 93 0.90 13.86 -16.23
N GLU A 94 0.40 13.33 -17.34
CA GLU A 94 0.82 13.67 -18.70
C GLU A 94 0.69 15.17 -18.99
N ARG A 95 -0.42 15.80 -18.56
CA ARG A 95 -0.63 17.25 -18.71
C ARG A 95 0.42 18.11 -18.03
N THR A 96 0.97 17.65 -16.90
CA THR A 96 2.07 18.34 -16.21
C THR A 96 3.43 18.05 -16.83
N SER A 97 3.54 17.01 -17.66
CA SER A 97 4.80 16.57 -18.29
C SER A 97 5.98 16.52 -17.31
N PRO A 98 5.86 15.83 -16.16
CA PRO A 98 6.92 15.79 -15.16
C PRO A 98 8.12 14.97 -15.64
N ASP A 99 9.33 15.37 -15.25
CA ASP A 99 10.54 14.57 -15.50
C ASP A 99 10.52 13.24 -14.74
N VAL A 100 9.87 13.22 -13.57
CA VAL A 100 9.81 12.06 -12.69
C VAL A 100 8.45 12.00 -11.97
N VAL A 101 7.90 10.79 -11.86
CA VAL A 101 6.78 10.49 -10.97
C VAL A 101 7.30 9.67 -9.78
N ALA A 102 7.15 10.21 -8.57
CA ALA A 102 7.58 9.52 -7.35
C ALA A 102 6.39 9.01 -6.53
N SER A 103 6.49 7.79 -6.00
CA SER A 103 5.47 7.20 -5.12
C SER A 103 6.09 6.25 -4.12
N ALA A 104 5.86 6.49 -2.82
CA ALA A 104 6.18 5.55 -1.75
C ALA A 104 5.02 4.59 -1.42
N ASN A 105 3.83 4.84 -1.98
CA ASN A 105 2.68 3.97 -1.77
C ASN A 105 2.69 2.85 -2.84
N PRO A 106 2.95 1.58 -2.46
CA PRO A 106 3.07 0.48 -3.42
C PRO A 106 1.79 0.29 -4.22
N GLY A 107 0.62 0.57 -3.64
CA GLY A 107 -0.66 0.51 -4.33
C GLY A 107 -0.78 1.55 -5.46
N CYS A 108 -0.25 2.76 -5.24
CA CYS A 108 -0.22 3.80 -6.26
C CYS A 108 0.77 3.44 -7.36
N SER A 109 1.97 2.97 -7.01
CA SER A 109 2.98 2.52 -7.97
C SER A 109 2.45 1.39 -8.86
N MET A 110 1.84 0.35 -8.28
CA MET A 110 1.25 -0.75 -9.05
C MET A 110 0.12 -0.30 -9.97
N ARG A 111 -0.77 0.58 -9.49
CA ARG A 111 -1.92 1.06 -10.29
C ARG A 111 -1.49 1.99 -11.43
N LEU A 112 -0.48 2.83 -11.20
CA LEU A 112 0.08 3.73 -12.22
C LEU A 112 0.90 2.94 -13.25
N ALA A 113 1.67 1.94 -12.82
CA ALA A 113 2.38 1.03 -13.72
C ALA A 113 1.43 0.29 -14.67
N ALA A 114 0.25 -0.15 -14.19
CA ALA A 114 -0.78 -0.74 -15.05
C ALA A 114 -1.34 0.21 -16.12
N GLY A 115 -1.14 1.53 -15.95
CA GLY A 115 -1.46 2.57 -16.93
C GLY A 115 -0.24 3.08 -17.70
N GLY A 116 0.90 2.39 -17.65
CA GLY A 116 2.12 2.75 -18.38
C GLY A 116 2.97 3.85 -17.73
N VAL A 117 2.61 4.32 -16.53
CA VAL A 117 3.38 5.34 -15.80
C VAL A 117 4.41 4.66 -14.90
N GLU A 118 5.68 4.83 -15.21
CA GLU A 118 6.76 4.40 -14.33
C GLU A 118 6.84 5.32 -13.11
N THR A 119 6.93 4.71 -11.92
CA THR A 119 7.12 5.46 -10.68
C THR A 119 8.41 5.01 -9.99
N ILE A 120 9.15 5.96 -9.44
CA ILE A 120 10.29 5.65 -8.57
C ILE A 120 9.94 5.88 -7.09
N HIS A 121 10.59 5.15 -6.20
CA HIS A 121 10.44 5.38 -4.77
C HIS A 121 11.15 6.68 -4.38
N PRO A 122 10.58 7.55 -3.52
CA PRO A 122 11.23 8.79 -3.10
C PRO A 122 12.66 8.60 -2.53
N MET A 123 12.94 7.48 -1.87
CA MET A 123 14.31 7.15 -1.43
C MET A 123 15.31 7.01 -2.59
N GLN A 124 14.87 6.59 -3.79
CA GLN A 124 15.75 6.54 -4.96
C GLN A 124 16.08 7.95 -5.49
N LEU A 125 15.18 8.92 -5.30
CA LEU A 125 15.50 10.33 -5.60
C LEU A 125 16.54 10.87 -4.64
N ILE A 126 16.36 10.59 -3.34
CA ILE A 126 17.31 10.99 -2.31
C ILE A 126 18.68 10.35 -2.57
N ASP A 127 18.71 9.05 -2.88
CA ASP A 127 19.93 8.32 -3.21
C ASP A 127 20.68 8.94 -4.40
N ARG A 128 19.97 9.23 -5.50
CA ARG A 128 20.55 9.94 -6.67
C ARG A 128 21.09 11.32 -6.28
N ALA A 129 20.33 12.11 -5.54
CA ALA A 129 20.75 13.44 -5.12
C ALA A 129 21.98 13.42 -4.20
N LEU A 130 22.07 12.44 -3.30
CA LEU A 130 23.25 12.23 -2.45
C LEU A 130 24.46 11.77 -3.27
N ALA A 131 24.25 10.90 -4.25
CA ALA A 131 25.31 10.45 -5.15
C ALA A 131 25.86 11.61 -6.00
N ASP A 132 25.00 12.44 -6.57
CA ASP A 132 25.37 13.62 -7.35
C ASP A 132 26.13 14.66 -6.50
N ALA A 133 25.82 14.75 -5.20
CA ALA A 133 26.55 15.58 -4.24
C ALA A 133 27.87 14.97 -3.73
N GLY A 134 28.21 13.74 -4.15
CA GLY A 134 29.39 13.01 -3.67
C GLY A 134 29.27 12.54 -2.21
N LEU A 135 28.06 12.44 -1.67
CA LEU A 135 27.73 12.12 -0.27
C LEU A 135 27.26 10.67 -0.07
N THR A 136 27.51 9.77 -1.01
CA THR A 136 27.14 8.35 -0.83
C THR A 136 27.87 7.75 0.37
N ALA A 137 27.17 6.92 1.14
CA ALA A 137 27.81 6.09 2.16
C ALA A 137 28.91 5.28 1.47
N ARG A 138 30.17 5.53 1.83
CA ARG A 138 31.28 4.66 1.43
C ARG A 138 30.98 3.25 1.98
N PRO A 139 31.29 2.20 1.20
CA PRO A 139 31.03 0.81 1.62
C PRO A 139 31.68 0.48 2.96
#